data_AF-A0A952BII1-F1
#
_entry.id   AF-A0A952BII1-F1
#
_cell.length_a   1.000
_cell.length_b   1.000
_cell.length_c   1.000
_cell.angle_alpha   90.00
_cell.angle_beta   90.00
_cell.angle_gamma   90.00
#
_symmetry.space_group_name_H-M   'P 1'
#
loop_
_entity.id
_entity.type
_entity.pdbx_description
1 polymer ?
#
loop_
_entity_poly.entity_id
_entity_poly.type
_entity_poly.pdbx_seq_one_letter_code
_entity_poly.pdbx_strand_id
1 'polypeptide(L)'
;MCRQYEKAVQTVLDFLVAQGFSKTTRKDFLRTTREFRGYLEEGRLEYSDTRAQSWVNTLKQSLPRRKFLSFRRSLALVDDAARNGCVTNVRFSYDDAPFKYRVPECYRQLLDAYIERRRQDGNQSSTLQMDSIACTRFLLYLQSKNITNVAFITPEIVKDYHTQAKHRTAEGKNAYIRKTRGFIRFLATRKLVPETLEFAFATEKASRVSIVTTLSREQVNSIRAFGEKSRSPSELRSAAMTMLALRMGFQSVDICNLCLSDI
;
A
#
# COMPACT_ATOMS: atom_id res chain seq x y z
N MET A 1 -22.22 -30.49 -0.98
CA MET A 1 -20.91 -29.81 -1.16
C MET A 1 -21.21 -28.34 -1.45
N CYS A 2 -20.56 -27.37 -0.80
CA CYS A 2 -20.77 -25.90 -0.87
C CYS A 2 -21.63 -25.17 0.18
N ARG A 3 -22.31 -25.83 1.14
CA ARG A 3 -23.12 -25.10 2.15
C ARG A 3 -22.31 -24.10 2.99
N GLN A 4 -21.10 -24.48 3.42
CA GLN A 4 -20.21 -23.59 4.18
C GLN A 4 -19.74 -22.39 3.34
N TYR A 5 -19.38 -22.63 2.09
CA TYR A 5 -18.96 -21.59 1.15
C TYR A 5 -20.11 -20.62 0.85
N GLU A 6 -21.30 -21.12 0.55
CA GLU A 6 -22.48 -20.29 0.29
C GLU A 6 -22.86 -19.45 1.51
N LYS A 7 -22.81 -20.03 2.71
CA LYS A 7 -23.02 -19.30 3.96
C LYS A 7 -21.99 -18.17 4.14
N ALA A 8 -20.71 -18.44 3.87
CA ALA A 8 -19.65 -17.44 3.97
C ALA A 8 -19.81 -16.33 2.92
N VAL A 9 -20.14 -16.67 1.67
CA VAL A 9 -20.44 -15.70 0.60
C VAL A 9 -21.60 -14.79 0.98
N GLN A 10 -22.68 -15.35 1.54
CA GLN A 10 -23.83 -14.58 1.98
C GLN A 10 -23.45 -13.64 3.14
N THR A 11 -22.69 -14.15 4.12
CA THR A 11 -22.19 -13.36 5.26
C THR A 11 -21.38 -12.15 4.80
N VAL A 12 -20.49 -12.33 3.81
CA VAL A 12 -19.71 -11.22 3.23
C VAL A 12 -20.61 -10.27 2.46
N LEU A 13 -21.59 -10.76 1.69
CA LEU A 13 -22.50 -9.91 0.93
C LEU A 13 -23.32 -9.02 1.86
N ASP A 14 -23.86 -9.58 2.94
CA ASP A 14 -24.63 -8.85 3.95
C ASP A 14 -23.76 -7.80 4.63
N PHE A 15 -22.52 -8.14 4.96
CA PHE A 15 -21.53 -7.19 5.46
C PHE A 15 -21.28 -6.04 4.48
N LEU A 16 -21.05 -6.33 3.19
CA LEU A 16 -20.81 -5.31 2.17
C LEU A 16 -22.01 -4.36 2.01
N VAL A 17 -23.24 -4.88 2.14
CA VAL A 17 -24.47 -4.08 2.12
C VAL A 17 -24.55 -3.20 3.36
N ALA A 18 -24.37 -3.78 4.55
CA ALA A 18 -24.43 -3.06 5.83
C ALA A 18 -23.40 -1.92 5.92
N GLN A 19 -22.19 -2.15 5.38
CA GLN A 19 -21.11 -1.16 5.33
C GLN A 19 -21.24 -0.14 4.19
N GLY A 20 -22.31 -0.19 3.39
CA GLY A 20 -22.57 0.81 2.35
C GLY A 20 -21.66 0.71 1.13
N PHE A 21 -21.06 -0.45 0.84
CA PHE A 21 -20.22 -0.60 -0.35
C PHE A 21 -21.02 -0.39 -1.65
N SER A 22 -20.33 0.19 -2.64
CA SER A 22 -20.93 0.52 -3.94
C SER A 22 -21.56 -0.69 -4.64
N LYS A 23 -22.57 -0.43 -5.49
CA LYS A 23 -23.19 -1.48 -6.32
C LYS A 23 -22.16 -2.21 -7.19
N THR A 24 -21.17 -1.48 -7.72
CA THR A 24 -20.09 -2.03 -8.53
C THR A 24 -19.24 -3.02 -7.73
N THR A 25 -18.82 -2.65 -6.51
CA THR A 25 -18.04 -3.54 -5.64
C THR A 25 -18.78 -4.83 -5.31
N ARG A 26 -20.09 -4.74 -5.01
CA ARG A 26 -20.93 -5.90 -4.75
C ARG A 26 -21.09 -6.81 -5.98
N LYS A 27 -21.27 -6.22 -7.16
CA LYS A 27 -21.32 -6.97 -8.43
C LYS A 27 -19.99 -7.67 -8.74
N ASP A 28 -18.88 -6.99 -8.53
CA ASP A 28 -17.54 -7.58 -8.73
C ASP A 28 -17.29 -8.74 -7.76
N PHE A 29 -17.66 -8.58 -6.49
CA PHE A 29 -17.61 -9.64 -5.48
C PHE A 29 -18.42 -10.87 -5.92
N LEU A 30 -19.71 -10.67 -6.26
CA LEU A 30 -20.59 -11.75 -6.70
C LEU A 30 -20.09 -12.45 -7.97
N ARG A 31 -19.50 -11.70 -8.90
CA ARG A 31 -18.90 -12.31 -10.10
C ARG A 31 -17.74 -13.22 -9.72
N THR A 32 -16.81 -12.75 -8.88
CA THR A 32 -15.69 -13.59 -8.42
C THR A 32 -16.18 -14.85 -7.72
N THR A 33 -17.14 -14.74 -6.80
CA THR A 33 -17.61 -15.89 -6.03
C THR A 33 -18.39 -16.90 -6.87
N ARG A 34 -19.09 -16.45 -7.93
CA ARG A 34 -19.70 -17.34 -8.93
C ARG A 34 -18.66 -18.05 -9.78
N GLU A 35 -17.65 -17.35 -10.29
CA GLU A 35 -16.57 -17.95 -11.08
C GLU A 35 -15.82 -19.01 -10.25
N PHE A 36 -15.53 -18.73 -8.99
CA PHE A 36 -14.90 -19.71 -8.09
C PHE A 36 -15.84 -20.88 -7.72
N ARG A 37 -17.15 -20.62 -7.59
CA ARG A 37 -18.15 -21.68 -7.39
C ARG A 37 -18.17 -22.67 -8.55
N GLY A 38 -18.14 -22.17 -9.79
CA GLY A 38 -18.06 -23.00 -10.99
C GLY A 38 -16.84 -23.91 -10.97
N TYR A 39 -15.67 -23.37 -10.60
CA TYR A 39 -14.45 -24.16 -10.43
C TYR A 39 -14.58 -25.28 -9.37
N LEU A 40 -15.25 -25.00 -8.25
CA LEU A 40 -15.50 -26.04 -7.22
C LEU A 40 -16.46 -27.11 -7.72
N GLU A 41 -17.51 -26.73 -8.45
CA GLU A 41 -18.52 -27.64 -8.99
C GLU A 41 -17.94 -28.55 -10.10
N GLU A 42 -17.20 -27.97 -11.05
CA GLU A 42 -16.53 -28.70 -12.13
C GLU A 42 -15.54 -29.74 -11.59
N GLY A 43 -14.78 -29.38 -10.54
CA GLY A 43 -13.81 -30.27 -9.90
C GLY A 43 -14.41 -31.21 -8.84
N ARG A 44 -15.71 -31.11 -8.51
CA ARG A 44 -16.33 -31.76 -7.34
C ARG A 44 -15.52 -31.55 -6.05
N LEU A 45 -15.05 -30.33 -5.86
CA LEU A 45 -14.16 -29.94 -4.76
C LEU A 45 -14.94 -29.29 -3.62
N GLU A 46 -14.61 -29.67 -2.40
CA GLU A 46 -14.97 -28.89 -1.21
C GLU A 46 -14.20 -27.58 -1.12
N TYR A 47 -14.81 -26.60 -0.46
CA TYR A 47 -14.18 -25.32 -0.18
C TYR A 47 -13.03 -25.48 0.81
N SER A 48 -11.88 -24.92 0.46
CA SER A 48 -10.79 -24.65 1.40
C SER A 48 -10.08 -23.36 0.99
N ASP A 49 -9.50 -22.66 1.96
CA ASP A 49 -8.67 -21.47 1.72
C ASP A 49 -7.52 -21.75 0.74
N THR A 50 -6.81 -22.86 0.96
CA THR A 50 -5.70 -23.30 0.10
C THR A 50 -6.11 -23.49 -1.36
N ARG A 51 -7.33 -24.00 -1.61
CA ARG A 51 -7.88 -24.14 -2.97
C ARG A 51 -8.27 -22.80 -3.58
N ALA A 52 -8.87 -21.91 -2.79
CA ALA A 52 -9.19 -20.56 -3.23
C ALA A 52 -7.93 -19.77 -3.64
N GLN A 53 -6.86 -19.88 -2.85
CA GLN A 53 -5.57 -19.28 -3.15
C GLN A 53 -4.90 -19.92 -4.38
N SER A 54 -4.91 -21.24 -4.50
CA SER A 54 -4.38 -21.94 -5.66
C SER A 54 -5.08 -21.50 -6.95
N TRP A 55 -6.42 -21.51 -6.95
CA TRP A 55 -7.24 -21.09 -8.09
C TRP A 55 -6.97 -19.64 -8.49
N VAL A 56 -6.99 -18.68 -7.56
CA VAL A 56 -6.75 -17.27 -7.94
C VAL A 56 -5.34 -17.06 -8.48
N ASN A 57 -4.36 -17.83 -8.00
CA ASN A 57 -2.97 -17.75 -8.49
C ASN A 57 -2.81 -18.28 -9.92
N THR A 58 -3.61 -19.26 -10.38
CA THR A 58 -3.58 -19.69 -11.79
C THR A 58 -4.05 -18.58 -12.73
N LEU A 59 -4.94 -17.70 -12.27
CA LEU A 59 -5.48 -16.58 -13.03
C LEU A 59 -4.54 -15.36 -13.08
N LYS A 60 -3.42 -15.38 -12.35
CA LYS A 60 -2.51 -14.23 -12.21
C LYS A 60 -1.91 -13.76 -13.53
N GLN A 61 -1.64 -14.68 -14.45
CA GLN A 61 -1.03 -14.37 -15.75
C GLN A 61 -2.07 -14.00 -16.82
N SER A 62 -3.29 -14.52 -16.70
CA SER A 62 -4.36 -14.32 -17.70
C SER A 62 -5.23 -13.09 -17.43
N LEU A 63 -5.32 -12.63 -16.17
CA LEU A 63 -6.15 -11.49 -15.80
C LEU A 63 -5.38 -10.17 -15.70
N PRO A 64 -5.99 -9.04 -16.08
CA PRO A 64 -5.46 -7.73 -15.75
C PRO A 64 -5.23 -7.59 -14.24
N ARG A 65 -4.11 -6.98 -13.83
CA ARG A 65 -3.71 -6.85 -12.42
C ARG A 65 -4.83 -6.37 -11.50
N ARG A 66 -5.63 -5.39 -11.93
CA ARG A 66 -6.76 -4.86 -11.14
C ARG A 66 -7.83 -5.93 -10.87
N LYS A 67 -8.16 -6.74 -11.88
CA LYS A 67 -9.14 -7.83 -11.76
C LYS A 67 -8.60 -8.95 -10.87
N PHE A 68 -7.34 -9.35 -11.05
CA PHE A 68 -6.66 -10.31 -10.17
C PHE A 68 -6.69 -9.87 -8.69
N LEU A 69 -6.33 -8.61 -8.40
CA LEU A 69 -6.35 -8.09 -7.02
C LEU A 69 -7.76 -8.05 -6.44
N SER A 70 -8.78 -7.74 -7.25
CA SER A 70 -10.17 -7.81 -6.84
C SER A 70 -10.60 -9.24 -6.50
N PHE A 71 -10.20 -10.21 -7.32
CA PHE A 71 -10.55 -11.62 -7.11
C PHE A 71 -9.93 -12.15 -5.82
N ARG A 72 -8.64 -11.88 -5.63
CA ARG A 72 -7.91 -12.26 -4.41
C ARG A 72 -8.57 -11.65 -3.17
N ARG A 73 -9.00 -10.40 -3.24
CA ARG A 73 -9.72 -9.73 -2.15
C ARG A 73 -11.07 -10.34 -1.83
N SER A 74 -11.88 -10.64 -2.85
CA SER A 74 -13.18 -11.27 -2.64
C SER A 74 -13.04 -12.62 -1.94
N LEU A 75 -12.06 -13.44 -2.35
CA LEU A 75 -11.84 -14.76 -1.74
C LEU A 75 -11.30 -14.67 -0.32
N ALA A 76 -10.41 -13.72 -0.04
CA ALA A 76 -9.92 -13.48 1.32
C ALA A 76 -11.04 -13.06 2.29
N LEU A 77 -12.02 -12.28 1.82
CA LEU A 77 -13.22 -11.95 2.61
C LEU A 77 -14.08 -13.18 2.89
N VAL A 78 -14.28 -14.04 1.89
CA VAL A 78 -15.05 -15.29 2.06
C VAL A 78 -14.35 -16.21 3.06
N ASP A 79 -13.04 -16.28 2.97
CA ASP A 79 -12.19 -17.07 3.86
C ASP A 79 -12.22 -16.57 5.31
N ASP A 80 -12.10 -15.25 5.53
CA ASP A 80 -12.31 -14.64 6.85
C ASP A 80 -13.70 -14.97 7.42
N ALA A 81 -14.76 -14.80 6.61
CA ALA A 81 -16.13 -15.13 7.02
C ALA A 81 -16.35 -16.63 7.26
N ALA A 82 -15.69 -17.50 6.49
CA ALA A 82 -15.80 -18.95 6.65
C ALA A 82 -15.14 -19.45 7.94
N ARG A 83 -14.03 -18.82 8.37
CA ARG A 83 -13.36 -19.14 9.63
C ARG A 83 -14.07 -18.55 10.85
N ASN A 84 -14.48 -17.29 10.76
CA ASN A 84 -14.95 -16.52 11.92
C ASN A 84 -16.48 -16.41 12.01
N GLY A 85 -17.21 -16.91 11.02
CA GLY A 85 -18.68 -16.77 10.94
C GLY A 85 -19.18 -15.35 10.68
N CYS A 86 -18.27 -14.37 10.61
CA CYS A 86 -18.51 -12.96 10.33
C CYS A 86 -17.27 -12.34 9.67
N VAL A 87 -17.42 -11.16 9.05
CA VAL A 87 -16.28 -10.43 8.50
C VAL A 87 -15.61 -9.63 9.60
N THR A 88 -14.42 -10.07 10.01
CA THR A 88 -13.60 -9.42 11.04
C THR A 88 -12.46 -8.61 10.43
N ASN A 89 -12.02 -8.96 9.22
CA ASN A 89 -10.89 -8.31 8.56
C ASN A 89 -11.29 -7.79 7.17
N VAL A 90 -11.05 -6.49 6.94
CA VAL A 90 -11.22 -5.84 5.63
C VAL A 90 -9.90 -5.35 5.04
N ARG A 91 -8.80 -5.46 5.81
CA ARG A 91 -7.45 -5.04 5.47
C ARG A 91 -6.57 -6.27 5.39
N PHE A 92 -6.58 -6.87 4.20
CA PHE A 92 -5.68 -7.97 3.89
C PHE A 92 -4.36 -7.39 3.40
N SER A 93 -3.30 -7.57 4.20
CA SER A 93 -1.95 -7.50 3.65
C SER A 93 -1.72 -8.79 2.89
N TYR A 94 -1.35 -8.65 1.63
CA TYR A 94 -0.97 -9.78 0.82
C TYR A 94 0.50 -9.63 0.52
N ASP A 95 1.30 -9.83 1.55
CA ASP A 95 2.75 -9.87 1.46
C ASP A 95 3.21 -11.15 0.73
N ASP A 96 2.66 -11.39 -0.47
CA ASP A 96 3.15 -12.35 -1.45
C ASP A 96 4.16 -11.70 -2.42
N ALA A 97 4.51 -10.44 -2.18
CA ALA A 97 5.79 -9.99 -2.64
C ALA A 97 6.78 -10.45 -1.55
N PRO A 98 7.55 -11.54 -1.74
CA PRO A 98 8.85 -11.60 -1.03
C PRO A 98 9.44 -10.21 -1.19
N PHE A 99 9.87 -9.57 -0.09
CA PHE A 99 10.41 -8.20 -0.10
C PHE A 99 11.04 -7.96 -1.46
N LYS A 100 10.37 -7.17 -2.32
CA LYS A 100 10.68 -7.12 -3.76
C LYS A 100 12.17 -6.92 -4.02
N TYR A 101 12.83 -6.38 -2.99
CA TYR A 101 14.24 -6.17 -2.84
C TYR A 101 14.71 -6.94 -1.59
N ARG A 102 15.52 -7.98 -1.77
CA ARG A 102 16.25 -8.63 -0.67
C ARG A 102 17.55 -7.86 -0.46
N VAL A 103 17.86 -7.52 0.79
CA VAL A 103 19.11 -6.82 1.11
C VAL A 103 20.29 -7.76 0.89
N PRO A 104 21.34 -7.34 0.16
CA PRO A 104 22.56 -8.12 0.03
C PRO A 104 23.20 -8.35 1.40
N GLU A 105 23.71 -9.56 1.65
CA GLU A 105 24.23 -9.95 2.97
C GLU A 105 25.33 -9.00 3.48
N CYS A 106 26.24 -8.60 2.59
CA CYS A 106 27.34 -7.69 2.91
C CYS A 106 26.90 -6.30 3.41
N TYR A 107 25.64 -5.91 3.17
CA TYR A 107 25.10 -4.62 3.60
C TYR A 107 24.04 -4.73 4.70
N ARG A 108 23.62 -5.94 5.09
CA ARG A 108 22.49 -6.14 6.00
C ARG A 108 22.71 -5.44 7.33
N GLN A 109 23.83 -5.72 8.00
CA GLN A 109 24.16 -5.12 9.30
C GLN A 109 24.20 -3.59 9.24
N LEU A 110 24.69 -3.04 8.14
CA LEU A 110 24.83 -1.60 7.95
C LEU A 110 23.47 -0.92 7.74
N LEU A 111 22.58 -1.55 6.97
CA LEU A 111 21.22 -1.06 6.78
C LEU A 111 20.40 -1.19 8.07
N ASP A 112 20.51 -2.31 8.78
CA ASP A 112 19.80 -2.53 10.05
C ASP A 112 20.20 -1.47 11.09
N ALA A 113 21.49 -1.16 11.19
CA ALA A 113 21.99 -0.11 12.07
C ALA A 113 21.47 1.29 11.68
N TYR A 114 21.30 1.57 10.39
CA TYR A 114 20.69 2.83 9.94
C TYR A 114 19.21 2.91 10.29
N ILE A 115 18.45 1.84 10.04
CA ILE A 115 17.02 1.79 10.35
C ILE A 115 16.78 1.90 11.85
N GLU A 116 17.62 1.27 12.67
CA GLU A 116 17.56 1.39 14.13
C GLU A 116 17.83 2.82 14.60
N ARG A 117 18.86 3.49 14.05
CA ARG A 117 19.08 4.92 14.34
C ARG A 117 17.86 5.77 13.98
N ARG A 118 17.28 5.56 12.80
CA ARG A 118 16.08 6.30 12.38
C ARG A 118 14.87 6.00 13.26
N ARG A 119 14.76 4.79 13.80
CA ARG A 119 13.74 4.43 14.79
C ARG A 119 13.94 5.20 16.10
N GLN A 120 15.18 5.29 16.58
CA GLN A 120 15.55 6.06 17.77
C GLN A 120 15.28 7.56 17.60
N ASP A 121 15.43 8.09 16.38
CA ASP A 121 15.04 9.46 16.02
C ASP A 121 13.50 9.68 16.00
N GLY A 122 12.69 8.69 16.40
CA GLY A 122 11.22 8.79 16.48
C GLY A 122 10.49 8.70 15.14
N ASN A 123 11.13 8.18 14.08
CA ASN A 123 10.47 8.05 12.77
C ASN A 123 9.37 6.97 12.79
N GLN A 124 8.24 7.29 12.15
CA GLN A 124 7.10 6.37 12.00
C GLN A 124 7.46 5.12 11.18
N SER A 125 6.78 4.00 11.46
CA SER A 125 7.02 2.70 10.80
C SER A 125 6.95 2.75 9.28
N SER A 126 5.97 3.49 8.73
CA SER A 126 5.83 3.72 7.28
C SER A 126 7.03 4.44 6.68
N THR A 127 7.62 5.38 7.42
CA THR A 127 8.82 6.11 7.01
C THR A 127 10.04 5.19 7.02
N LEU A 128 10.21 4.39 8.07
CA LEU A 128 11.27 3.38 8.17
C LEU A 128 11.18 2.35 7.04
N GLN A 129 9.97 1.92 6.70
CA GLN A 129 9.75 1.00 5.58
C GLN A 129 10.16 1.63 4.24
N MET A 130 9.80 2.90 3.99
CA MET A 130 10.26 3.60 2.79
C MET A 130 11.77 3.78 2.75
N ASP A 131 12.39 4.11 3.89
CA ASP A 131 13.85 4.22 4.00
C ASP A 131 14.51 2.87 3.67
N SER A 132 14.03 1.78 4.26
CA SER A 132 14.54 0.42 4.00
C SER A 132 14.42 0.03 2.52
N ILE A 133 13.25 0.24 1.90
CA ILE A 133 13.05 -0.08 0.48
C ILE A 133 13.95 0.76 -0.42
N ALA A 134 14.06 2.07 -0.17
CA ALA A 134 14.88 2.96 -0.99
C ALA A 134 16.36 2.61 -0.89
N CYS A 135 16.86 2.36 0.32
CA CYS A 135 18.25 1.96 0.54
C CYS A 135 18.54 0.59 -0.07
N THR A 136 17.65 -0.39 0.11
CA THR A 136 17.82 -1.74 -0.48
C THR A 136 17.97 -1.68 -1.99
N ARG A 137 17.19 -0.84 -2.68
CA ARG A 137 17.32 -0.64 -4.13
C ARG A 137 18.68 -0.09 -4.53
N PHE A 138 19.23 0.84 -3.76
CA PHE A 138 20.57 1.37 -3.99
C PHE A 138 21.66 0.33 -3.71
N LEU A 139 21.54 -0.44 -2.63
CA LEU A 139 22.48 -1.50 -2.28
C LEU A 139 22.51 -2.64 -3.30
N LEU A 140 21.34 -3.03 -3.84
CA LEU A 140 21.27 -3.99 -4.95
C LEU A 140 21.95 -3.47 -6.22
N TYR A 141 21.83 -2.16 -6.47
CA TYR A 141 22.54 -1.52 -7.57
C TYR A 141 24.07 -1.56 -7.35
N LEU A 142 24.55 -1.25 -6.15
CA LEU A 142 25.98 -1.39 -5.82
C LEU A 142 26.48 -2.82 -6.05
N GLN A 143 25.72 -3.82 -5.60
CA GLN A 143 26.05 -5.23 -5.82
C GLN A 143 26.13 -5.56 -7.32
N SER A 144 25.23 -5.01 -8.15
CA SER A 144 25.26 -5.22 -9.61
C SER A 144 26.51 -4.61 -10.29
N LYS A 145 27.18 -3.67 -9.61
CA LYS A 145 28.47 -3.08 -10.01
C LYS A 145 29.67 -3.77 -9.32
N ASN A 146 29.46 -4.93 -8.67
CA ASN A 146 30.44 -5.67 -7.89
C ASN A 146 31.05 -4.88 -6.72
N ILE A 147 30.34 -3.86 -6.23
CA ILE A 147 30.72 -3.13 -5.03
C ILE A 147 30.11 -3.88 -3.85
N THR A 148 30.96 -4.40 -2.97
CA THR A 148 30.56 -5.12 -1.75
C THR A 148 30.90 -4.35 -0.47
N ASN A 149 31.76 -3.34 -0.58
CA ASN A 149 32.14 -2.44 0.51
C ASN A 149 31.79 -0.99 0.15
N VAL A 150 31.07 -0.32 1.05
CA VAL A 150 30.59 1.06 0.86
C VAL A 150 31.71 2.09 0.73
N ALA A 151 32.93 1.78 1.18
CA ALA A 151 34.08 2.66 1.04
C ALA A 151 34.46 2.93 -0.43
N PHE A 152 34.07 2.05 -1.35
CA PHE A 152 34.31 2.21 -2.79
C PHE A 152 33.19 2.95 -3.52
N ILE A 153 32.21 3.52 -2.82
CA ILE A 153 31.18 4.34 -3.46
C ILE A 153 31.79 5.68 -3.88
N THR A 154 31.82 5.93 -5.19
CA THR A 154 32.26 7.20 -5.76
C THR A 154 31.08 8.06 -6.21
N PRO A 155 31.28 9.37 -6.40
CA PRO A 155 30.25 10.25 -6.97
C PRO A 155 29.72 9.78 -8.33
N GLU A 156 30.56 9.15 -9.15
CA GLU A 156 30.20 8.63 -10.49
C GLU A 156 29.21 7.48 -10.37
N ILE A 157 29.40 6.58 -9.39
CA ILE A 157 28.47 5.48 -9.11
C ILE A 157 27.10 6.01 -8.67
N VAL A 158 27.07 7.08 -7.86
CA VAL A 158 25.83 7.74 -7.44
C VAL A 158 25.12 8.41 -8.62
N LYS A 159 25.86 9.07 -9.51
CA LYS A 159 25.31 9.66 -10.74
C LYS A 159 24.75 8.60 -11.69
N ASP A 160 25.45 7.47 -11.87
CA ASP A 160 24.99 6.35 -12.70
C ASP A 160 23.75 5.65 -12.09
N TYR A 161 23.67 5.56 -10.76
CA TYR A 161 22.42 5.11 -10.11
C TYR A 161 21.25 6.03 -10.45
N HIS A 162 21.48 7.34 -10.49
CA HIS A 162 20.45 8.33 -10.77
C HIS A 162 19.90 8.20 -12.19
N THR A 163 20.75 7.98 -13.18
CA THR A 163 20.33 7.81 -14.59
C THR A 163 19.54 6.51 -14.79
N GLN A 164 19.91 5.43 -14.11
CA GLN A 164 19.26 4.12 -14.25
C GLN A 164 17.98 3.98 -13.42
N ALA A 165 17.81 4.78 -12.36
CA ALA A 165 16.64 4.73 -11.50
C ALA A 165 15.37 5.20 -12.24
N LYS A 166 14.60 4.24 -12.76
CA LYS A 166 13.30 4.48 -13.39
C LYS A 166 12.20 4.68 -12.34
N HIS A 167 11.49 5.81 -12.43
CA HIS A 167 10.34 6.15 -11.61
C HIS A 167 9.22 6.72 -12.48
N ARG A 168 7.96 6.59 -12.03
CA ARG A 168 6.79 7.11 -12.77
C ARG A 168 6.71 8.63 -12.76
N THR A 169 7.23 9.27 -11.71
CA THR A 169 7.19 10.72 -11.52
C THR A 169 8.51 11.22 -10.93
N ALA A 170 8.85 12.47 -11.21
CA ALA A 170 10.02 13.14 -10.65
C ALA A 170 9.97 13.19 -9.11
N GLU A 171 8.79 13.44 -8.52
CA GLU A 171 8.61 13.44 -7.07
C GLU A 171 8.82 12.05 -6.47
N GLY A 172 8.34 11.00 -7.15
CA GLY A 172 8.58 9.63 -6.75
C GLY A 172 10.07 9.28 -6.79
N LYS A 173 10.82 9.82 -7.76
CA LYS A 173 12.27 9.67 -7.83
C LYS A 173 12.96 10.43 -6.71
N ASN A 174 12.61 11.70 -6.52
CA ASN A 174 13.15 12.57 -5.46
C ASN A 174 12.89 12.02 -4.06
N ALA A 175 11.72 11.44 -3.81
CA ALA A 175 11.40 10.83 -2.52
C ALA A 175 12.38 9.70 -2.17
N TYR A 176 12.66 8.80 -3.14
CA TYR A 176 13.62 7.72 -2.96
C TYR A 176 15.05 8.25 -2.83
N ILE A 177 15.46 9.18 -3.68
CA ILE A 177 16.78 9.83 -3.61
C ILE A 177 17.00 10.48 -2.25
N ARG A 178 16.01 11.19 -1.71
CA ARG A 178 16.10 11.81 -0.39
C ARG A 178 16.37 10.77 0.70
N LYS A 179 15.73 9.60 0.62
CA LYS A 179 15.95 8.51 1.59
C LYS A 179 17.34 7.90 1.46
N THR A 180 17.79 7.63 0.23
CA THR A 180 19.14 7.13 -0.04
C THR A 180 20.21 8.14 0.41
N ARG A 181 19.99 9.45 0.17
CA ARG A 181 20.86 10.52 0.66
C ARG A 181 20.97 10.50 2.18
N GLY A 182 19.86 10.27 2.89
CA GLY A 182 19.85 10.08 4.35
C GLY A 182 20.73 8.92 4.81
N PHE A 183 20.73 7.80 4.08
CA PHE A 183 21.63 6.67 4.35
C PHE A 183 23.10 7.04 4.09
N ILE A 184 23.41 7.74 3.01
CA ILE A 184 24.78 8.21 2.74
C ILE A 184 25.28 9.15 3.85
N ARG A 185 24.44 10.05 4.38
CA ARG A 185 24.80 10.87 5.55
C ARG A 185 25.12 10.03 6.78
N PHE A 186 24.37 8.96 7.00
CA PHE A 186 24.65 8.02 8.08
C PHE A 186 26.00 7.32 7.90
N LEU A 187 26.32 6.89 6.67
CA LEU A 187 27.64 6.31 6.35
C LEU A 187 28.77 7.31 6.58
N ALA A 188 28.57 8.57 6.19
CA ALA A 188 29.54 9.64 6.40
C ALA A 188 29.75 9.93 7.90
N THR A 189 28.68 9.94 8.70
CA THR A 189 28.78 10.07 10.17
C THR A 189 29.67 8.97 10.79
N ARG A 190 29.66 7.78 10.19
CA ARG A 190 30.51 6.64 10.59
C ARG A 190 31.89 6.64 9.92
N LYS A 191 32.25 7.70 9.18
CA LYS A 191 33.50 7.86 8.44
C LYS A 191 33.75 6.75 7.41
N LEU A 192 32.69 6.11 6.90
CA LEU A 192 32.78 5.05 5.89
C LEU A 192 32.82 5.58 4.45
N VAL A 193 32.32 6.80 4.24
CA VAL A 193 32.33 7.50 2.97
C VAL A 193 32.62 8.98 3.21
N PRO A 194 33.10 9.74 2.20
CA PRO A 194 33.27 11.18 2.32
C PRO A 194 31.95 11.91 2.60
N GLU A 195 31.98 12.93 3.46
CA GLU A 195 30.80 13.76 3.75
C GLU A 195 30.24 14.43 2.49
N THR A 196 31.11 14.73 1.52
CA THR A 196 30.72 15.36 0.25
C THR A 196 29.93 14.44 -0.70
N LEU A 197 29.90 13.13 -0.44
CA LEU A 197 29.24 12.16 -1.33
C LEU A 197 27.73 12.40 -1.44
N GLU A 198 27.11 13.00 -0.42
CA GLU A 198 25.68 13.32 -0.45
C GLU A 198 25.29 14.34 -1.55
N PHE A 199 26.26 15.16 -1.99
CA PHE A 199 26.04 16.18 -3.03
C PHE A 199 26.04 15.59 -4.44
N ALA A 200 26.46 14.33 -4.61
CA ALA A 200 26.36 13.64 -5.90
C ALA A 200 24.91 13.33 -6.30
N PHE A 201 23.96 13.37 -5.36
CA PHE A 201 22.55 13.19 -5.65
C PHE A 201 21.94 14.49 -6.21
N ALA A 202 21.50 14.47 -7.47
CA ALA A 202 20.69 15.55 -8.02
C ALA A 202 19.21 15.44 -7.60
N THR A 203 18.54 16.58 -7.46
CA THR A 203 17.08 16.65 -7.28
C THR A 203 16.45 17.05 -8.61
N GLU A 204 15.55 16.22 -9.13
CA GLU A 204 14.85 16.53 -10.37
C GLU A 204 13.79 17.60 -10.13
N LYS A 205 13.79 18.64 -10.96
CA LYS A 205 12.75 19.67 -10.95
C LYS A 205 11.92 19.52 -12.22
N ALA A 206 10.74 18.93 -12.10
CA ALA A 206 9.75 18.99 -13.17
C ALA A 206 8.98 20.31 -13.04
N SER A 207 8.83 21.05 -14.13
CA SER A 207 7.90 22.19 -14.14
C SER A 207 6.48 21.65 -13.94
N ARG A 208 5.80 22.16 -12.92
CA ARG A 208 4.41 21.80 -12.62
C ARG A 208 3.59 23.07 -12.52
N VAL A 209 2.59 23.19 -13.38
CA VAL A 209 1.44 24.03 -13.08
C VAL A 209 0.59 23.22 -12.12
N SER A 210 0.71 23.51 -10.82
CA SER A 210 -0.19 22.95 -9.82
C SER A 210 -1.53 23.65 -9.98
N ILE A 211 -2.42 23.10 -10.81
CA ILE A 211 -3.84 23.49 -10.74
C ILE A 211 -4.35 22.95 -9.41
N VAL A 212 -4.43 23.83 -8.41
CA VAL A 212 -5.05 23.49 -7.13
C VAL A 212 -6.49 23.10 -7.45
N THR A 213 -6.76 21.81 -7.38
CA THR A 213 -8.10 21.29 -7.67
C THR A 213 -8.93 21.54 -6.43
N THR A 214 -9.70 22.62 -6.45
CA THR A 214 -10.67 22.93 -5.40
C THR A 214 -12.02 22.33 -5.76
N LEU A 215 -12.82 22.01 -4.75
CA LEU A 215 -14.21 21.63 -4.97
C LEU A 215 -14.99 22.83 -5.53
N SER A 216 -15.80 22.58 -6.56
CA SER A 216 -16.74 23.59 -7.06
C SER A 216 -17.87 23.85 -6.06
N ARG A 217 -18.60 24.95 -6.21
CA ARG A 217 -19.75 25.26 -5.35
C ARG A 217 -20.81 24.16 -5.41
N GLU A 218 -21.03 23.58 -6.59
CA GLU A 218 -21.96 22.49 -6.82
C GLU A 218 -21.52 21.22 -6.08
N GLN A 219 -20.22 20.91 -6.10
CA GLN A 219 -19.67 19.77 -5.37
C GLN A 219 -19.77 19.95 -3.85
N VAL A 220 -19.47 21.15 -3.35
CA VAL A 220 -19.65 21.50 -1.93
C VAL A 220 -21.11 21.38 -1.51
N ASN A 221 -22.04 21.87 -2.33
CA ASN A 221 -23.47 21.77 -2.06
C ASN A 221 -23.96 20.32 -2.08
N SER A 222 -23.44 19.49 -2.99
CA SER A 222 -23.73 18.05 -3.03
C SER A 222 -23.29 17.35 -1.75
N ILE A 223 -22.10 17.67 -1.23
CA ILE A 223 -21.61 17.13 0.05
C ILE A 223 -22.51 17.56 1.22
N ARG A 224 -22.92 18.83 1.26
CA ARG A 224 -23.83 19.33 2.31
C ARG A 224 -25.20 18.64 2.25
N ALA A 225 -25.77 18.54 1.06
CA ALA A 225 -27.05 17.86 0.84
C ALA A 225 -26.98 16.37 1.20
N PHE A 226 -25.85 15.70 0.93
CA PHE A 226 -25.62 14.33 1.39
C PHE A 226 -25.66 14.24 2.93
N GLY A 227 -25.04 15.19 3.63
CA GLY A 227 -25.09 15.27 5.09
C GLY A 227 -26.51 15.39 5.64
N GLU A 228 -27.33 16.26 5.05
CA GLU A 228 -28.72 16.50 5.49
C GLU A 228 -29.66 15.31 5.20
N LYS A 229 -29.41 14.59 4.10
CA LYS A 229 -30.23 13.46 3.64
C LYS A 229 -29.81 12.11 4.22
N SER A 230 -28.64 12.03 4.86
CA SER A 230 -28.14 10.79 5.47
C SER A 230 -29.06 10.32 6.61
N ARG A 231 -29.38 9.02 6.64
CA ARG A 231 -30.31 8.45 7.64
C ARG A 231 -29.80 7.17 8.28
N SER A 232 -29.08 6.33 7.55
CA SER A 232 -28.51 5.11 8.12
C SER A 232 -27.26 5.42 8.97
N PRO A 233 -26.91 4.58 9.95
CA PRO A 233 -25.71 4.78 10.77
C PRO A 233 -24.42 4.93 9.96
N SER A 234 -24.26 4.16 8.87
CA SER A 234 -23.07 4.22 8.00
C SER A 234 -23.03 5.50 7.15
N GLU A 235 -24.19 5.97 6.67
CA GLU A 235 -24.31 7.26 5.98
C GLU A 235 -24.03 8.43 6.92
N LEU A 236 -24.61 8.43 8.12
CA LEU A 236 -24.37 9.47 9.14
C LEU A 236 -22.89 9.56 9.50
N ARG A 237 -22.22 8.41 9.69
CA ARG A 237 -20.77 8.37 9.90
C ARG A 237 -19.99 8.97 8.74
N SER A 238 -20.32 8.57 7.50
CA SER A 238 -19.63 9.05 6.30
C SER A 238 -19.87 10.55 6.06
N ALA A 239 -21.09 11.01 6.33
CA ALA A 239 -21.47 12.41 6.29
C ALA A 239 -20.69 13.23 7.32
N ALA A 240 -20.63 12.77 8.58
CA ALA A 240 -19.86 13.42 9.63
C ALA A 240 -18.37 13.54 9.27
N MET A 241 -17.75 12.45 8.81
CA MET A 241 -16.36 12.45 8.35
C MET A 241 -16.13 13.44 7.20
N THR A 242 -17.02 13.45 6.20
CA THR A 242 -16.88 14.34 5.03
C THR A 242 -17.10 15.80 5.40
N MET A 243 -18.05 16.07 6.32
CA MET A 243 -18.32 17.42 6.81
C MET A 243 -17.18 17.95 7.69
N LEU A 244 -16.54 17.10 8.50
CA LEU A 244 -15.33 17.46 9.25
C LEU A 244 -14.19 17.82 8.30
N ALA A 245 -13.94 16.99 7.26
CA ALA A 245 -12.94 17.31 6.24
C ALA A 245 -13.24 18.64 5.54
N LEU A 246 -14.50 18.87 5.15
CA LEU A 246 -14.92 20.07 4.43
C LEU A 246 -14.84 21.34 5.28
N ARG A 247 -15.23 21.27 6.57
CA ARG A 247 -15.30 22.44 7.46
C ARG A 247 -13.97 22.76 8.14
N MET A 248 -13.23 21.73 8.57
CA MET A 248 -12.02 21.88 9.36
C MET A 248 -10.74 21.77 8.53
N GLY A 249 -10.83 21.25 7.30
CA GLY A 249 -9.66 21.00 6.46
C GLY A 249 -8.76 19.87 6.97
N PHE A 250 -9.28 19.01 7.87
CA PHE A 250 -8.53 17.89 8.43
C PHE A 250 -8.16 16.86 7.36
N GLN A 251 -6.98 16.26 7.51
CA GLN A 251 -6.60 15.14 6.68
C GLN A 251 -7.40 13.91 7.09
N SER A 252 -7.54 12.95 6.16
CA SER A 252 -8.29 11.73 6.42
C SER A 252 -7.75 10.93 7.62
N VAL A 253 -6.44 10.95 7.85
CA VAL A 253 -5.81 10.29 9.00
C VAL A 253 -6.22 10.94 10.33
N ASP A 254 -6.30 12.27 10.37
CA ASP A 254 -6.69 13.01 11.57
C ASP A 254 -8.15 12.69 11.94
N ILE A 255 -9.04 12.71 10.93
CA ILE A 255 -10.46 12.39 11.12
C ILE A 255 -10.65 10.94 11.61
N CYS A 256 -9.83 10.01 11.11
CA CYS A 256 -9.93 8.60 11.52
C CYS A 256 -9.41 8.34 12.94
N ASN A 257 -8.56 9.22 13.46
CA ASN A 257 -7.97 9.09 14.80
C ASN A 257 -8.67 9.96 15.85
N LEU A 258 -9.62 10.79 15.45
CA LEU A 258 -10.38 11.66 16.35
C LEU A 258 -11.19 10.84 17.36
N CYS A 259 -11.04 11.16 18.64
CA CYS A 259 -11.72 10.53 19.76
C CYS A 259 -12.72 11.50 20.40
N LEU A 260 -13.71 10.97 21.14
CA LEU A 260 -14.68 11.81 21.87
C LEU A 260 -14.02 12.66 22.97
N SER A 261 -12.85 12.24 23.47
CA SER A 261 -12.04 13.02 24.42
C SER A 261 -11.38 14.25 23.82
N ASP A 262 -11.35 14.36 22.49
CA ASP A 262 -10.71 15.48 21.77
C ASP A 262 -11.72 16.62 21.49
N ILE A 263 -12.98 16.48 21.92
CA ILE A 263 -14.11 17.38 21.68
C ILE A 263 -14.49 18.12 22.95
#